data_AF-A0A0G1LAT6-F1
#
_entry.id   AF-A0A0G1LAT6-F1
#
_cell.length_a   1.000
_cell.length_b   1.000
_cell.length_c   1.000
_cell.angle_alpha   90.00
_cell.angle_beta   90.00
_cell.angle_gamma   90.00
#
_symmetry.space_group_name_H-M   'P 1'
#
loop_
_entity.id
_entity.type
_entity.pdbx_description
1 polymer ?
#
loop_
_entity_poly.entity_id
_entity_poly.type
_entity_poly.pdbx_seq_one_letter_code
_entity_poly.pdbx_strand_id
1 'polypeptide(L)'
;KVLHELTGTQDFILSFNTKFNKIIDIKTERLEEELRVYITPEKGSIDPRDFSFIPSRFKYDALIVLGSPDRESLGKVFEDSPDIFYEVPVINIDHHSSNDRFGQMNILDIAASSTSEILMDLFEKMSSDGIDEKVAECLLAGIIDATNSFQNKSTTPKALRMSATLMGKGADQQKIIRYLYKTQPLAILKLWGRVMARLRWVEESGLVWAPVLLEDFVQSRSNPSDIALILDKVAENYSNGKIFMVVYNETPEKLKAVLNPGNNFIGNRR
;
A
#
# COMPACT_ATOMS: atom_id res chain seq x y z
N LYS A 1 -2.50 6.15 -15.29
CA LYS A 1 -3.75 5.68 -14.63
C LYS A 1 -3.31 4.85 -13.44
N VAL A 2 -3.70 5.19 -12.22
CA VAL A 2 -3.46 4.30 -11.06
C VAL A 2 -4.53 3.20 -11.14
N LEU A 3 -4.10 1.96 -11.11
CA LEU A 3 -4.98 0.78 -11.10
C LEU A 3 -4.88 0.15 -9.71
N HIS A 4 -6.01 -0.33 -9.20
CA HIS A 4 -6.10 -0.96 -7.87
C HIS A 4 -6.09 -2.48 -7.92
N GLU A 5 -6.03 -3.04 -9.13
CA GLU A 5 -5.96 -4.46 -9.42
C GLU A 5 -4.95 -4.65 -10.55
N LEU A 6 -4.23 -5.78 -10.55
CA LEU A 6 -3.39 -6.19 -11.67
C LEU A 6 -4.31 -6.63 -12.83
N THR A 7 -4.95 -5.66 -13.48
CA THR A 7 -5.84 -5.94 -14.60
C THR A 7 -5.01 -6.28 -15.83
N GLY A 8 -5.00 -7.55 -16.18
CA GLY A 8 -4.53 -8.03 -17.48
C GLY A 8 -5.35 -9.25 -17.82
N THR A 9 -6.04 -9.24 -18.96
CA THR A 9 -6.57 -10.49 -19.51
C THR A 9 -5.39 -11.40 -19.81
N GLN A 10 -5.22 -12.46 -19.02
CA GLN A 10 -4.43 -13.60 -19.45
C GLN A 10 -5.19 -14.23 -20.61
N ASP A 11 -4.53 -14.35 -21.76
CA ASP A 11 -5.13 -15.10 -22.86
C ASP A 11 -5.20 -16.58 -22.44
N PHE A 12 -6.34 -17.21 -22.68
CA PHE A 12 -6.51 -18.63 -22.41
C PHE A 12 -6.24 -19.39 -23.71
N ILE A 13 -5.09 -20.06 -23.80
CA ILE A 13 -4.66 -20.73 -25.03
C ILE A 13 -5.01 -22.21 -24.96
N LEU A 14 -5.91 -22.63 -25.86
CA LEU A 14 -6.21 -24.03 -26.16
C LEU A 14 -5.29 -24.49 -27.30
N SER A 15 -4.36 -25.40 -27.02
CA SER A 15 -3.38 -25.87 -28.00
C SER A 15 -3.66 -27.32 -28.41
N PHE A 16 -3.68 -27.56 -29.73
CA PHE A 16 -3.95 -28.86 -30.33
C PHE A 16 -2.78 -29.30 -31.21
N ASN A 17 -2.24 -30.49 -30.98
CA ASN A 17 -1.22 -31.08 -31.84
C ASN A 17 -1.85 -31.56 -33.15
N THR A 18 -1.68 -30.77 -34.21
CA THR A 18 -2.30 -31.02 -35.51
C THR A 18 -1.46 -31.89 -36.45
N LYS A 19 -0.36 -32.49 -35.97
CA LYS A 19 0.57 -33.27 -36.81
C LYS A 19 -0.10 -34.46 -37.49
N PHE A 20 -0.99 -35.17 -36.79
CA PHE A 20 -1.63 -36.39 -37.28
C PHE A 20 -3.11 -36.23 -37.58
N ASN A 21 -3.73 -35.16 -37.07
CA ASN A 21 -5.15 -34.85 -37.26
C ASN A 21 -5.34 -33.33 -37.28
N LYS A 22 -5.63 -32.75 -38.45
CA LYS A 22 -5.78 -31.30 -38.59
C LYS A 22 -7.11 -30.84 -38.00
N ILE A 23 -7.14 -29.64 -37.43
CA ILE A 23 -8.40 -28.96 -37.15
C ILE A 23 -8.86 -28.27 -38.43
N ILE A 24 -10.05 -28.62 -38.91
CA ILE A 24 -10.61 -28.11 -40.17
C ILE A 24 -11.66 -27.02 -39.93
N ASP A 25 -12.25 -26.97 -38.74
CA ASP A 25 -13.28 -25.99 -38.41
C ASP A 25 -13.28 -25.67 -36.91
N ILE A 26 -13.56 -24.39 -36.61
CA ILE A 26 -13.74 -23.87 -35.24
C ILE A 26 -14.98 -22.98 -35.26
N LYS A 27 -15.98 -23.34 -34.46
CA LYS A 27 -17.20 -22.53 -34.29
C LYS A 27 -17.37 -22.13 -32.84
N THR A 28 -17.91 -20.95 -32.62
CA THR A 28 -18.24 -20.46 -31.28
C THR A 28 -19.73 -20.20 -31.19
N GLU A 29 -20.37 -20.66 -30.12
CA GLU A 29 -21.76 -20.37 -29.79
C GLU A 29 -21.81 -19.69 -28.42
N ARG A 30 -22.42 -18.50 -28.35
CA ARG A 30 -22.55 -17.75 -27.11
C ARG A 30 -23.99 -17.85 -26.61
N LEU A 31 -24.15 -18.43 -25.44
CA LEU A 31 -25.40 -18.55 -24.71
C LEU A 31 -25.39 -17.54 -23.54
N GLU A 32 -26.48 -17.44 -22.77
CA GLU A 32 -26.62 -16.41 -21.72
C GLU A 32 -25.49 -16.46 -20.67
N GLU A 33 -25.08 -17.66 -20.24
CA GLU A 33 -24.07 -17.86 -19.19
C GLU A 33 -22.84 -18.66 -19.64
N GLU A 34 -22.77 -19.09 -20.90
CA GLU A 34 -21.67 -19.91 -21.41
C GLU A 34 -21.22 -19.53 -22.83
N LEU A 35 -19.94 -19.72 -23.10
CA LEU A 35 -19.36 -19.68 -24.45
C LEU A 35 -18.88 -21.08 -24.81
N ARG A 36 -19.50 -21.70 -25.81
CA ARG A 36 -19.11 -23.02 -26.32
C ARG A 36 -18.19 -22.86 -27.52
N VAL A 37 -17.09 -23.60 -27.53
CA VAL A 37 -16.15 -23.66 -28.65
C VAL A 37 -16.19 -25.08 -29.23
N TYR A 38 -16.71 -25.22 -30.44
CA TYR A 38 -16.78 -26.48 -31.17
C TYR A 38 -15.55 -26.58 -32.08
N ILE A 39 -14.79 -27.66 -31.92
CA ILE A 39 -13.56 -27.91 -32.67
C ILE A 39 -13.74 -29.19 -33.46
N THR A 40 -13.67 -29.10 -34.79
CA THR A 40 -13.88 -30.25 -35.67
C THR A 40 -12.54 -30.69 -36.26
N PRO A 41 -12.05 -31.89 -35.92
CA PRO A 41 -10.88 -32.48 -36.56
C PRO A 41 -11.22 -33.02 -37.95
N GLU A 42 -10.19 -33.19 -38.79
CA GLU A 42 -10.31 -33.80 -40.12
C GLU A 42 -10.76 -35.27 -40.01
N LYS A 43 -10.33 -35.97 -38.96
CA LYS A 43 -10.59 -37.40 -38.77
C LYS A 43 -11.11 -37.69 -37.37
N GLY A 44 -12.21 -38.42 -37.26
CA GLY A 44 -12.70 -38.98 -35.99
C GLY A 44 -12.81 -37.96 -34.85
N SER A 45 -12.24 -38.28 -33.69
CA SER A 45 -12.20 -37.41 -32.50
C SER A 45 -10.78 -36.90 -32.23
N ILE A 46 -10.69 -35.82 -31.44
CA ILE A 46 -9.43 -35.34 -30.89
C ILE A 46 -9.00 -36.30 -29.77
N ASP A 47 -7.76 -36.76 -29.81
CA ASP A 47 -7.17 -37.50 -28.69
C ASP A 47 -6.88 -36.51 -27.54
N PRO A 48 -7.35 -36.75 -26.31
CA PRO A 48 -7.06 -35.87 -25.18
C PRO A 48 -5.57 -35.60 -24.94
N ARG A 49 -4.68 -36.49 -25.39
CA ARG A 49 -3.21 -36.32 -25.29
C ARG A 49 -2.66 -35.32 -26.29
N ASP A 50 -3.37 -35.04 -27.38
CA ASP A 50 -3.02 -34.03 -28.36
C ASP A 50 -3.58 -32.65 -28.00
N PHE A 51 -4.32 -32.56 -26.89
CA PHE A 51 -4.82 -31.32 -26.34
C PHE A 51 -3.98 -30.87 -25.14
N SER A 52 -3.64 -29.59 -25.09
CA SER A 52 -2.98 -28.99 -23.95
C SER A 52 -3.57 -27.63 -23.63
N PHE A 53 -3.57 -27.35 -22.32
CA PHE A 53 -3.92 -26.06 -21.76
C PHE A 53 -2.64 -25.28 -21.50
N ILE A 54 -2.56 -24.06 -22.04
CA ILE A 54 -1.43 -23.17 -21.79
C ILE A 54 -1.99 -21.87 -21.19
N PRO A 55 -1.78 -21.61 -19.89
CA PRO A 55 -2.04 -20.29 -19.34
C PRO A 55 -1.07 -19.31 -20.00
N SER A 56 -1.61 -18.21 -20.57
CA SER A 56 -0.75 -17.16 -21.13
C SER A 56 -0.05 -16.40 -20.01
N ARG A 57 1.18 -15.97 -20.28
CA ARG A 57 1.99 -15.19 -19.35
C ARG A 57 1.33 -13.84 -19.08
N PHE A 58 1.65 -13.25 -17.93
CA PHE A 58 1.34 -11.84 -17.68
C PHE A 58 1.85 -10.95 -18.82
N LYS A 59 1.06 -9.92 -19.17
CA LYS A 59 1.40 -8.94 -20.22
C LYS A 59 2.52 -7.95 -19.83
N TYR A 60 3.15 -8.17 -18.69
CA TYR A 60 4.17 -7.30 -18.14
C TYR A 60 5.55 -7.93 -18.35
N ASP A 61 6.53 -7.12 -18.72
CA ASP A 61 7.92 -7.59 -18.89
C ASP A 61 8.70 -7.60 -17.58
N ALA A 62 8.25 -6.85 -16.57
CA ALA A 62 8.84 -6.78 -15.24
C ALA A 62 7.83 -6.25 -14.20
N LEU A 63 8.08 -6.58 -12.93
CA LEU A 63 7.39 -6.02 -11.77
C LEU A 63 8.36 -5.14 -10.97
N ILE A 64 8.00 -3.88 -10.71
CA ILE A 64 8.78 -2.98 -9.85
C ILE A 64 8.01 -2.78 -8.56
N VAL A 65 8.55 -3.28 -7.46
CA VAL A 65 7.96 -3.17 -6.12
C VAL A 65 8.72 -2.11 -5.33
N LEU A 66 7.99 -1.16 -4.75
CA LEU A 66 8.56 -0.01 -4.04
C LEU A 66 8.11 -0.04 -2.58
N GLY A 67 9.06 0.02 -1.64
CA GLY A 67 8.76 0.25 -0.22
C GLY A 67 8.09 -0.92 0.52
N SER A 68 8.23 -2.15 0.02
CA SER A 68 7.67 -3.35 0.67
C SER A 68 8.79 -4.26 1.19
N PRO A 69 8.80 -4.63 2.48
CA PRO A 69 9.83 -5.49 3.05
C PRO A 69 9.71 -6.95 2.54
N ASP A 70 8.49 -7.42 2.30
CA ASP A 70 8.17 -8.78 1.87
C ASP A 70 6.99 -8.78 0.89
N ARG A 71 6.61 -9.96 0.38
CA ARG A 71 5.52 -10.08 -0.60
C ARG A 71 4.15 -9.99 0.08
N GLU A 72 4.07 -10.53 1.29
CA GLU A 72 2.88 -10.56 2.13
C GLU A 72 2.39 -9.13 2.47
N SER A 73 3.31 -8.20 2.67
CA SER A 73 3.04 -6.78 2.93
C SER A 73 2.36 -6.05 1.76
N LEU A 74 2.35 -6.62 0.56
CA LEU A 74 1.60 -6.11 -0.59
C LEU A 74 0.09 -6.41 -0.49
N GLY A 75 -0.33 -7.22 0.48
CA GLY A 75 -1.72 -7.57 0.75
C GLY A 75 -2.41 -8.16 -0.47
N LYS A 76 -3.60 -7.64 -0.79
CA LYS A 76 -4.45 -8.15 -1.89
C LYS A 76 -3.74 -8.32 -3.22
N VAL A 77 -2.77 -7.44 -3.54
CA VAL A 77 -2.02 -7.55 -4.80
C VAL A 77 -1.26 -8.87 -4.88
N PHE A 78 -0.67 -9.32 -3.78
CA PHE A 78 0.01 -10.60 -3.70
C PHE A 78 -0.97 -11.77 -3.53
N GLU A 79 -2.03 -11.60 -2.74
CA GLU A 79 -3.06 -12.63 -2.53
C GLU A 79 -3.81 -12.99 -3.82
N ASP A 80 -4.20 -11.99 -4.61
CA ASP A 80 -5.00 -12.15 -5.82
C ASP A 80 -4.17 -12.56 -7.04
N SER A 81 -2.85 -12.38 -7.01
CA SER A 81 -1.96 -12.64 -8.16
C SER A 81 -0.56 -13.06 -7.72
N PRO A 82 -0.40 -14.18 -6.99
CA PRO A 82 0.91 -14.62 -6.50
C PRO A 82 1.85 -15.06 -7.64
N ASP A 83 1.29 -15.61 -8.72
CA ASP A 83 2.06 -16.19 -9.83
C ASP A 83 2.90 -15.15 -10.59
N ILE A 84 2.47 -13.89 -10.63
CA ILE A 84 3.22 -12.82 -11.34
C ILE A 84 4.64 -12.66 -10.79
N PHE A 85 4.84 -12.90 -9.49
CA PHE A 85 6.15 -12.79 -8.84
C PHE A 85 7.14 -13.88 -9.26
N TYR A 86 6.64 -14.95 -9.89
CA TYR A 86 7.43 -16.07 -10.41
C TYR A 86 7.52 -16.08 -11.94
N GLU A 87 6.57 -15.44 -12.63
CA GLU A 87 6.52 -15.40 -14.10
C GLU A 87 7.32 -14.24 -14.71
N VAL A 88 7.40 -13.09 -14.03
CA VAL A 88 8.13 -11.92 -14.53
C VAL A 88 9.28 -11.55 -13.60
N PRO A 89 10.39 -10.97 -14.12
CA PRO A 89 11.44 -10.42 -13.29
C PRO A 89 10.92 -9.36 -12.32
N VAL A 90 11.24 -9.51 -11.04
CA VAL A 90 10.88 -8.59 -9.96
C VAL A 90 12.10 -7.75 -9.57
N ILE A 91 11.91 -6.43 -9.61
CA ILE A 91 12.84 -5.43 -9.09
C ILE A 91 12.23 -4.88 -7.80
N ASN A 92 12.90 -5.12 -6.68
CA ASN A 92 12.48 -4.66 -5.36
C ASN A 92 13.35 -3.47 -4.93
N ILE A 93 12.73 -2.32 -4.66
CA ILE A 93 13.40 -1.08 -4.22
C ILE A 93 12.86 -0.70 -2.85
N ASP A 94 13.70 -0.78 -1.83
CA ASP A 94 13.25 -0.61 -0.46
C ASP A 94 14.37 -0.17 0.49
N HIS A 95 14.00 0.35 1.66
CA HIS A 95 14.94 0.80 2.69
C HIS A 95 14.74 0.11 4.05
N HIS A 96 13.76 -0.79 4.18
CA HIS A 96 13.53 -1.48 5.45
C HIS A 96 14.66 -2.49 5.75
N SER A 97 15.15 -2.48 6.99
CA SER A 97 16.14 -3.45 7.45
C SER A 97 15.62 -4.88 7.49
N SER A 98 14.30 -5.05 7.55
CA SER A 98 13.60 -6.33 7.56
C SER A 98 13.30 -6.88 6.16
N ASN A 99 13.79 -6.24 5.10
CA ASN A 99 13.45 -6.67 3.74
C ASN A 99 14.01 -8.07 3.41
N ASP A 100 13.15 -8.95 2.91
CA ASP A 100 13.44 -10.36 2.61
C ASP A 100 14.15 -10.59 1.26
N ARG A 101 14.44 -9.52 0.52
CA ARG A 101 15.17 -9.54 -0.76
C ARG A 101 14.49 -10.43 -1.81
N PHE A 102 13.16 -10.38 -1.85
CA PHE A 102 12.34 -11.31 -2.64
C PHE A 102 12.37 -11.07 -4.15
N GLY A 103 13.01 -10.01 -4.64
CA GLY A 103 13.17 -9.73 -6.06
C GLY A 103 14.36 -10.47 -6.69
N GLN A 104 14.34 -10.68 -8.00
CA GLN A 104 15.50 -11.12 -8.77
C GLN A 104 16.57 -10.01 -8.79
N MET A 105 16.16 -8.74 -8.71
CA MET A 105 17.03 -7.60 -8.45
C MET A 105 16.53 -6.86 -7.21
N ASN A 106 17.41 -6.61 -6.24
CA ASN A 106 17.07 -5.89 -5.01
C ASN A 106 17.97 -4.65 -4.89
N ILE A 107 17.36 -3.47 -4.91
CA ILE A 107 18.01 -2.18 -4.70
C ILE A 107 17.64 -1.72 -3.29
N LEU A 108 18.53 -2.00 -2.34
CA LEU A 108 18.30 -1.73 -0.93
C LEU A 108 19.30 -0.71 -0.39
N ASP A 109 18.79 0.31 0.30
CA ASP A 109 19.60 1.25 1.08
C ASP A 109 18.97 1.48 2.45
N ILE A 110 19.44 0.73 3.45
CA ILE A 110 18.92 0.79 4.82
C ILE A 110 19.23 2.14 5.49
N ALA A 111 20.22 2.88 4.99
CA ALA A 111 20.58 4.20 5.51
C ALA A 111 19.72 5.33 4.91
N ALA A 112 18.95 5.05 3.85
CA ALA A 112 18.07 6.03 3.23
C ALA A 112 16.89 6.36 4.15
N SER A 113 16.49 7.64 4.17
CA SER A 113 15.33 8.08 4.95
C SER A 113 14.01 7.49 4.45
N SER A 114 13.94 7.16 3.16
CA SER A 114 12.74 6.68 2.46
C SER A 114 13.10 6.02 1.14
N THR A 115 12.18 5.21 0.60
CA THR A 115 12.27 4.71 -0.79
C THR A 115 12.31 5.86 -1.81
N SER A 116 11.71 7.02 -1.51
CA SER A 116 11.79 8.20 -2.39
C SER A 116 13.21 8.75 -2.52
N GLU A 117 14.01 8.66 -1.46
CA GLU A 117 15.44 9.03 -1.49
C GLU A 117 16.22 8.11 -2.43
N ILE A 118 15.95 6.79 -2.37
CA ILE A 118 16.59 5.78 -3.24
C ILE A 118 16.20 6.03 -4.71
N LEU A 119 14.93 6.30 -4.98
CA LEU A 119 14.45 6.61 -6.33
C LEU A 119 15.10 7.88 -6.88
N MET A 120 15.29 8.91 -6.04
CA MET A 120 15.97 10.13 -6.46
C MET A 120 17.41 9.85 -6.89
N ASP A 121 18.18 9.11 -6.08
CA ASP A 121 19.55 8.69 -6.42
C ASP A 121 19.60 7.89 -7.74
N LEU A 122 18.62 7.01 -7.97
CA LEU A 122 18.53 6.24 -9.22
C LEU A 122 18.25 7.13 -10.42
N PHE A 123 17.31 8.08 -10.30
CA PHE A 123 16.99 9.01 -11.38
C PHE A 123 18.17 9.93 -11.72
N GLU A 124 18.90 10.43 -10.72
CA GLU A 124 20.12 11.22 -10.98
C GLU A 124 21.20 10.43 -11.73
N LYS A 125 21.33 9.12 -11.46
CA LYS A 125 22.31 8.26 -12.14
C LYS A 125 21.90 7.90 -13.57
N MET A 126 20.60 7.84 -13.87
CA MET A 126 20.10 7.46 -15.20
C MET A 126 19.95 8.67 -16.14
N SER A 127 19.23 9.69 -15.68
CA SER A 127 19.12 11.04 -16.25
C SER A 127 18.06 11.80 -15.44
N SER A 128 18.40 13.03 -15.02
CA SER A 128 17.48 13.87 -14.25
C SER A 128 16.37 14.53 -15.09
N ASP A 129 16.42 14.33 -16.42
CA ASP A 129 15.50 14.97 -17.39
C ASP A 129 14.06 14.42 -17.27
N GLY A 130 13.89 13.23 -16.68
CA GLY A 130 12.59 12.60 -16.45
C GLY A 130 11.85 13.07 -15.18
N ILE A 131 12.48 13.90 -14.33
CA ILE A 131 11.85 14.40 -13.10
C ILE A 131 11.14 15.72 -13.40
N ASP A 132 9.88 15.61 -13.81
CA ASP A 132 8.98 16.76 -13.92
C ASP A 132 8.42 17.21 -12.55
N GLU A 133 7.63 18.27 -12.54
CA GLU A 133 7.02 18.84 -11.33
C GLU A 133 6.21 17.79 -10.53
N LYS A 134 5.49 16.89 -11.21
CA LYS A 134 4.63 15.90 -10.56
C LYS A 134 5.46 14.79 -9.92
N VAL A 135 6.48 14.30 -10.63
CA VAL A 135 7.44 13.33 -10.08
C VAL A 135 8.17 13.96 -8.89
N ALA A 136 8.58 15.22 -9.01
CA ALA A 136 9.23 15.94 -7.93
C ALA A 136 8.32 16.08 -6.69
N GLU A 137 7.04 16.41 -6.88
CA GLU A 137 6.04 16.51 -5.82
C GLU A 137 5.84 15.15 -5.11
N CYS A 138 5.73 14.04 -5.86
CA CYS A 138 5.60 12.70 -5.28
C CYS A 138 6.83 12.28 -4.47
N LEU A 139 8.04 12.50 -5.00
CA LEU A 139 9.28 12.17 -4.29
C LEU A 139 9.45 13.03 -3.03
N LEU A 140 9.14 14.33 -3.12
CA LEU A 140 9.21 15.22 -1.95
C LEU A 140 8.18 14.83 -0.90
N ALA A 141 6.98 14.41 -1.30
CA ALA A 141 5.95 13.91 -0.39
C ALA A 141 6.43 12.68 0.39
N GLY A 142 7.06 11.72 -0.27
CA GLY A 142 7.60 10.54 0.40
C GLY A 142 8.73 10.84 1.38
N ILE A 143 9.62 11.79 1.06
CA ILE A 143 10.67 12.25 1.99
C ILE A 143 10.05 12.98 3.19
N ILE A 144 9.09 13.89 2.96
CA ILE A 144 8.41 14.63 4.03
C ILE A 144 7.67 13.66 4.96
N ASP A 145 6.94 12.71 4.41
CA ASP A 145 6.21 11.70 5.18
C ASP A 145 7.14 10.88 6.08
N ALA A 146 8.17 10.27 5.50
CA ALA A 146 9.11 9.40 6.22
C ALA A 146 9.92 10.14 7.29
N THR A 147 10.17 11.44 7.11
CA THR A 147 10.89 12.28 8.08
C THR A 147 9.98 12.98 9.08
N ASN A 148 8.66 12.77 9.00
CA ASN A 148 7.65 13.54 9.73
C ASN A 148 7.88 15.06 9.59
N SER A 149 7.98 15.53 8.34
CA SER A 149 8.37 16.90 8.01
C SER A 149 9.69 17.33 8.67
N PHE A 150 10.69 16.46 8.62
CA PHE A 150 12.04 16.66 9.18
C PHE A 150 12.10 16.75 10.73
N GLN A 151 11.17 16.11 11.42
CA GLN A 151 11.05 16.15 12.89
C GLN A 151 11.46 14.84 13.57
N ASN A 152 11.93 13.84 12.82
CA ASN A 152 12.36 12.55 13.37
C ASN A 152 13.81 12.22 13.00
N LYS A 153 14.28 11.05 13.49
CA LYS A 153 15.67 10.59 13.31
C LYS A 153 16.03 10.19 11.88
N SER A 154 15.04 9.99 11.01
CA SER A 154 15.25 9.70 9.58
C SER A 154 15.66 10.96 8.81
N THR A 155 15.61 12.14 9.44
CA THR A 155 16.08 13.40 8.85
C THR A 155 17.59 13.39 8.67
N THR A 156 18.05 13.30 7.42
CA THR A 156 19.48 13.35 7.09
C THR A 156 19.84 14.59 6.29
N PRO A 157 21.13 15.02 6.28
CA PRO A 157 21.58 16.07 5.37
C PRO A 157 21.32 15.75 3.90
N LYS A 158 21.30 14.46 3.53
CA LYS A 158 20.98 14.01 2.17
C LYS A 158 19.51 14.25 1.84
N ALA A 159 18.60 13.84 2.72
CA ALA A 159 17.16 14.11 2.58
C ALA A 159 16.87 15.60 2.40
N LEU A 160 17.46 16.47 3.23
CA LEU A 160 17.30 17.92 3.13
C LEU A 160 17.80 18.50 1.79
N ARG A 161 18.98 18.05 1.31
CA ARG A 161 19.51 18.47 0.01
C ARG A 161 18.61 18.02 -1.14
N MET A 162 18.16 16.77 -1.12
CA MET A 162 17.25 16.25 -2.15
C MET A 162 15.93 17.01 -2.15
N SER A 163 15.36 17.31 -0.98
CA SER A 163 14.15 18.14 -0.88
C SER A 163 14.36 19.52 -1.49
N ALA A 164 15.50 20.16 -1.27
CA ALA A 164 15.83 21.44 -1.91
C ALA A 164 15.88 21.31 -3.45
N THR A 165 16.49 20.24 -3.97
CA THR A 165 16.52 19.95 -5.41
C THR A 165 15.11 19.74 -5.97
N LEU A 166 14.27 18.96 -5.29
CA LEU A 166 12.91 18.67 -5.73
C LEU A 166 12.02 19.92 -5.72
N MET A 167 12.17 20.78 -4.72
CA MET A 167 11.53 22.11 -4.70
C MET A 167 12.02 22.97 -5.87
N GLY A 168 13.32 22.93 -6.20
CA GLY A 168 13.88 23.59 -7.38
C GLY A 168 13.32 23.06 -8.72
N LYS A 169 12.81 21.82 -8.73
CA LYS A 169 12.10 21.20 -9.87
C LYS A 169 10.58 21.45 -9.87
N GLY A 170 10.07 22.27 -8.95
CA GLY A 170 8.68 22.72 -8.91
C GLY A 170 7.80 22.07 -7.85
N ALA A 171 8.32 21.16 -7.03
CA ALA A 171 7.53 20.54 -5.96
C ALA A 171 7.08 21.57 -4.91
N ASP A 172 5.76 21.66 -4.65
CA ASP A 172 5.20 22.56 -3.64
C ASP A 172 5.16 21.91 -2.26
N GLN A 173 6.18 22.22 -1.45
CA GLN A 173 6.29 21.76 -0.07
C GLN A 173 5.07 22.15 0.79
N GLN A 174 4.51 23.36 0.61
CA GLN A 174 3.40 23.83 1.43
C GLN A 174 2.12 23.06 1.11
N LYS A 175 1.88 22.79 -0.18
CA LYS A 175 0.79 21.93 -0.64
C LYS A 175 0.93 20.52 -0.06
N ILE A 176 2.11 19.93 -0.15
CA ILE A 176 2.38 18.60 0.42
C ILE A 176 2.08 18.58 1.92
N ILE A 177 2.66 19.48 2.71
CA ILE A 177 2.43 19.57 4.16
C ILE A 177 0.95 19.78 4.47
N ARG A 178 0.26 20.61 3.69
CA ARG A 178 -1.16 20.87 3.87
C ARG A 178 -1.96 19.58 3.76
N TYR A 179 -1.74 18.80 2.71
CA TYR A 179 -2.51 17.58 2.45
C TYR A 179 -2.10 16.41 3.34
N LEU A 180 -0.82 16.27 3.71
CA LEU A 180 -0.36 15.23 4.61
C LEU A 180 -0.80 15.47 6.06
N TYR A 181 -0.65 16.70 6.57
CA TYR A 181 -0.76 16.95 8.02
C TYR A 181 -1.87 17.91 8.42
N LYS A 182 -2.19 18.91 7.57
CA LYS A 182 -3.10 20.02 7.96
C LYS A 182 -4.53 19.87 7.47
N THR A 183 -4.84 18.83 6.71
CA THR A 183 -6.21 18.52 6.28
C THR A 183 -6.69 17.24 6.94
N GLN A 184 -7.92 17.29 7.44
CA GLN A 184 -8.59 16.14 8.03
C GLN A 184 -10.05 16.14 7.56
N PRO A 185 -10.64 14.97 7.28
CA PRO A 185 -12.06 14.89 7.00
C PRO A 185 -12.87 15.48 8.15
N LEU A 186 -13.96 16.19 7.84
CA LEU A 186 -14.82 16.81 8.86
C LEU A 186 -15.33 15.80 9.90
N ALA A 187 -15.57 14.56 9.47
CA ALA A 187 -16.00 13.48 10.36
C ALA A 187 -14.94 13.17 11.44
N ILE A 188 -13.67 13.11 11.06
CA ILE A 188 -12.54 12.92 11.99
C ILE A 188 -12.44 14.08 12.96
N LEU A 189 -12.52 15.33 12.48
CA LEU A 189 -12.48 16.52 13.34
C LEU A 189 -13.60 16.53 14.38
N LYS A 190 -14.83 16.15 13.98
CA LYS A 190 -15.98 16.06 14.88
C LYS A 190 -15.81 14.98 15.93
N LEU A 191 -15.35 13.78 15.54
CA LEU A 191 -15.12 12.70 16.49
C LEU A 191 -13.98 13.05 17.45
N TRP A 192 -12.87 13.61 16.93
CA TRP A 192 -11.75 14.05 17.74
C TRP A 192 -12.16 15.06 18.81
N GLY A 193 -12.94 16.10 18.44
CA GLY A 193 -13.44 17.07 19.42
C GLY A 193 -14.29 16.44 20.53
N ARG A 194 -15.08 15.40 20.23
CA ARG A 194 -15.88 14.66 21.22
C ARG A 194 -15.02 13.83 22.15
N VAL A 195 -14.01 13.14 21.60
CA VAL A 195 -13.02 12.38 22.38
C VAL A 195 -12.27 13.32 23.32
N MET A 196 -11.76 14.43 22.82
CA MET A 196 -11.02 15.44 23.60
C MET A 196 -11.86 15.98 24.77
N ALA A 197 -13.15 16.26 24.53
CA ALA A 197 -14.05 16.76 25.56
C ALA A 197 -14.28 15.78 26.73
N ARG A 198 -14.00 14.48 26.55
CA ARG A 198 -14.17 13.44 27.56
C ARG A 198 -12.88 12.76 27.97
N LEU A 199 -11.73 13.31 27.59
CA LEU A 199 -10.42 12.79 27.99
C LEU A 199 -10.25 12.84 29.51
N ARG A 200 -9.71 11.75 30.05
CA ARG A 200 -9.36 11.57 31.45
C ARG A 200 -7.90 11.18 31.54
N TRP A 201 -7.23 11.71 32.55
CA TRP A 201 -5.83 11.47 32.85
C TRP A 201 -5.73 10.75 34.19
N VAL A 202 -4.97 9.66 34.24
CA VAL A 202 -4.65 8.92 35.47
C VAL A 202 -3.14 9.00 35.65
N GLU A 203 -2.71 9.89 36.54
CA GLU A 203 -1.31 10.28 36.69
C GLU A 203 -0.41 9.11 37.11
N GLU A 204 -0.90 8.24 37.98
CA GLU A 204 -0.13 7.13 38.56
C GLU A 204 0.29 6.11 37.50
N SER A 205 -0.57 5.87 36.51
CA SER A 205 -0.29 4.95 35.39
C SER A 205 0.18 5.66 34.13
N GLY A 206 0.03 6.99 34.05
CA GLY A 206 0.20 7.76 32.82
C GLY A 206 -0.84 7.41 31.75
N LEU A 207 -2.01 6.90 32.15
CA LEU A 207 -3.09 6.53 31.24
C LEU A 207 -3.92 7.77 30.88
N VAL A 208 -4.02 8.04 29.59
CA VAL A 208 -4.96 8.98 28.98
C VAL A 208 -6.09 8.15 28.37
N TRP A 209 -7.34 8.38 28.74
CA TRP A 209 -8.44 7.64 28.14
C TRP A 209 -9.74 8.43 27.98
N ALA A 210 -10.57 8.01 27.04
CA ALA A 210 -11.92 8.56 26.87
C ALA A 210 -12.95 7.48 26.51
N PRO A 211 -14.19 7.58 27.03
CA PRO A 211 -15.31 6.83 26.50
C PRO A 211 -15.83 7.47 25.20
N VAL A 212 -16.14 6.63 24.22
CA VAL A 212 -16.84 7.00 22.98
C VAL A 212 -18.16 6.26 22.92
N LEU A 213 -19.25 7.01 22.77
CA LEU A 213 -20.61 6.49 22.69
C LEU A 213 -20.99 6.22 21.24
N LEU A 214 -21.97 5.34 21.02
CA LEU A 214 -22.51 5.09 19.68
C LEU A 214 -22.97 6.37 18.99
N GLU A 215 -23.59 7.28 19.74
CA GLU A 215 -24.05 8.58 19.28
C GLU A 215 -22.91 9.46 18.75
N ASP A 216 -21.69 9.32 19.27
CA ASP A 216 -20.56 10.12 18.81
C ASP A 216 -20.20 9.78 17.36
N PHE A 217 -20.20 8.49 17.01
CA PHE A 217 -19.99 8.01 15.64
C PHE A 217 -21.10 8.47 14.69
N VAL A 218 -22.36 8.42 15.14
CA VAL A 218 -23.50 8.86 14.34
C VAL A 218 -23.42 10.37 14.07
N GLN A 219 -23.13 11.18 15.10
CA GLN A 219 -23.10 12.64 14.98
C GLN A 219 -21.85 13.15 14.26
N SER A 220 -20.73 12.44 14.36
CA SER A 220 -19.52 12.73 13.57
C SER A 220 -19.63 12.24 12.12
N ARG A 221 -20.49 11.25 11.84
CA ARG A 221 -20.48 10.45 10.60
C ARG A 221 -19.15 9.72 10.40
N SER A 222 -18.64 9.17 11.49
CA SER A 222 -17.38 8.41 11.53
C SER A 222 -17.64 6.95 11.92
N ASN A 223 -16.61 6.13 11.90
CA ASN A 223 -16.67 4.70 12.20
C ASN A 223 -15.63 4.32 13.27
N PRO A 224 -15.74 3.12 13.87
CA PRO A 224 -14.77 2.69 14.88
C PRO A 224 -13.31 2.57 14.40
N SER A 225 -13.06 2.33 13.11
CA SER A 225 -11.68 2.31 12.57
C SER A 225 -11.00 3.68 12.65
N ASP A 226 -11.76 4.78 12.73
CA ASP A 226 -11.22 6.13 12.89
C ASP A 226 -10.61 6.39 14.28
N ILE A 227 -10.88 5.52 15.27
CA ILE A 227 -10.37 5.69 16.64
C ILE A 227 -8.84 5.65 16.69
N ALA A 228 -8.20 4.78 15.90
CA ALA A 228 -6.73 4.65 15.90
C ALA A 228 -6.07 6.00 15.57
N LEU A 229 -6.51 6.64 14.49
CA LEU A 229 -6.04 7.96 14.07
C LEU A 229 -6.26 9.04 15.15
N ILE A 230 -7.38 8.96 15.88
CA ILE A 230 -7.65 9.92 16.96
C ILE A 230 -6.70 9.70 18.13
N LEU A 231 -6.44 8.46 18.51
CA LEU A 231 -5.48 8.14 19.56
C LEU A 231 -4.09 8.63 19.20
N ASP A 232 -3.66 8.48 17.94
CA ASP A 232 -2.38 9.01 17.45
C ASP A 232 -2.32 10.53 17.63
N LYS A 233 -3.38 11.25 17.23
CA LYS A 233 -3.48 12.70 17.42
C LYS A 233 -3.44 13.11 18.89
N VAL A 234 -4.09 12.37 19.78
CA VAL A 234 -4.03 12.67 21.22
C VAL A 234 -2.61 12.44 21.74
N ALA A 235 -1.95 11.36 21.31
CA ALA A 235 -0.59 11.03 21.70
C ALA A 235 0.46 12.05 21.23
N GLU A 236 0.30 12.58 20.03
CA GLU A 236 1.14 13.64 19.48
C GLU A 236 1.00 14.97 20.23
N ASN A 237 -0.18 15.27 20.78
CA ASN A 237 -0.50 16.55 21.40
C ASN A 237 -0.41 16.56 22.93
N TYR A 238 -0.20 15.41 23.58
CA TYR A 238 -0.09 15.32 25.05
C TYR A 238 1.09 14.46 25.51
N SER A 239 2.19 15.12 25.89
CA SER A 239 3.48 14.48 26.16
C SER A 239 3.55 13.67 27.46
N ASN A 240 2.69 13.94 28.45
CA ASN A 240 2.77 13.24 29.73
C ASN A 240 2.19 11.82 29.62
N GLY A 241 1.34 11.57 28.62
CA GLY A 241 0.76 10.27 28.31
C GLY A 241 1.78 9.16 28.07
N LYS A 242 1.62 8.06 28.79
CA LYS A 242 2.33 6.79 28.54
C LYS A 242 1.48 5.80 27.76
N ILE A 243 0.17 5.79 28.00
CA ILE A 243 -0.78 4.90 27.33
C ILE A 243 -2.01 5.71 26.98
N PHE A 244 -2.50 5.56 25.76
CA PHE A 244 -3.69 6.24 25.25
C PHE A 244 -4.76 5.19 24.94
N MET A 245 -5.98 5.37 25.44
CA MET A 245 -7.04 4.39 25.28
C MET A 245 -8.39 5.02 24.96
N VAL A 246 -9.11 4.45 24.02
CA VAL A 246 -10.52 4.75 23.80
C VAL A 246 -11.33 3.49 24.08
N VAL A 247 -12.40 3.65 24.83
CA VAL A 247 -13.34 2.57 25.15
C VAL A 247 -14.69 2.88 24.52
N TYR A 248 -15.27 1.93 23.81
CA TYR A 248 -16.57 2.08 23.16
C TYR A 248 -17.37 0.77 23.15
N ASN A 249 -18.68 0.86 22.98
CA ASN A 249 -19.55 -0.30 22.80
C ASN A 249 -19.54 -0.73 21.32
N GLU A 250 -19.07 -1.95 21.04
CA GLU A 250 -19.21 -2.59 19.72
C GLU A 250 -20.63 -3.11 19.53
N THR A 251 -21.22 -3.64 20.60
CA THR A 251 -22.65 -3.95 20.73
C THR A 251 -23.12 -3.53 22.12
N PRO A 252 -24.44 -3.51 22.41
CA PRO A 252 -24.93 -3.20 23.76
C PRO A 252 -24.34 -4.07 24.88
N GLU A 253 -23.87 -5.27 24.54
CA GLU A 253 -23.31 -6.26 25.49
C GLU A 253 -21.79 -6.40 25.40
N LYS A 254 -21.15 -5.80 24.38
CA LYS A 254 -19.73 -5.96 24.11
C LYS A 254 -19.00 -4.61 24.08
N LEU A 255 -18.09 -4.45 25.03
CA LEU A 255 -17.14 -3.34 25.07
C LEU A 255 -15.87 -3.67 24.30
N LYS A 256 -15.29 -2.66 23.66
CA LYS A 256 -14.00 -2.73 22.98
C LYS A 256 -13.12 -1.57 23.42
N ALA A 257 -11.86 -1.87 23.69
CA ALA A 257 -10.85 -0.89 23.99
C ALA A 257 -9.80 -0.90 22.87
N VAL A 258 -9.50 0.29 22.35
CA VAL A 258 -8.39 0.49 21.41
C VAL A 258 -7.29 1.19 22.19
N LEU A 259 -6.08 0.64 22.12
CA LEU A 259 -4.91 1.15 22.85
C LEU A 259 -3.85 1.62 21.87
N ASN A 260 -3.26 2.78 22.14
CA ASN A 260 -2.02 3.25 21.55
C ASN A 260 -1.00 3.42 22.71
N PRO A 261 0.13 2.71 22.69
CA PRO A 261 1.13 2.78 23.75
C PRO A 261 1.97 4.08 23.73
N GLY A 262 1.64 5.06 22.89
CA GLY A 262 2.35 6.33 22.76
C GLY A 262 3.73 6.21 22.15
N ASN A 263 4.30 7.34 21.73
CA ASN A 263 5.60 7.38 21.04
C ASN A 263 6.79 6.96 21.92
N ASN A 264 6.62 6.90 23.25
CA ASN A 264 7.66 6.51 24.19
C ASN A 264 7.80 4.99 24.40
N PHE A 265 6.89 4.17 23.85
CA PHE A 265 6.95 2.70 23.99
C PHE A 265 7.81 2.01 22.92
N ILE A 266 8.21 2.70 21.85
CA ILE A 266 9.00 2.13 20.73
C ILE A 266 10.49 1.93 21.12
N GLY A 267 10.87 2.18 22.37
CA GLY A 267 12.24 2.03 22.87
C GLY A 267 12.64 0.62 23.34
N ASN A 268 11.73 -0.37 23.38
CA ASN A 268 12.05 -1.73 23.83
C ASN A 268 11.21 -2.79 23.10
N ARG A 269 11.58 -3.10 21.85
CA ARG A 269 11.43 -4.46 21.33
C ARG A 269 12.83 -5.06 21.26
N ARG A 270 13.17 -5.86 22.28
CA ARG A 270 14.19 -6.92 22.18
C ARG A 270 13.49 -8.20 21.77
#